data_AF-A0A4Q5QRG4-F1
#
_entry.id   AF-A0A4Q5QRG4-F1
#
_cell.length_a   1.000
_cell.length_b   1.000
_cell.length_c   1.000
_cell.angle_alpha   90.00
_cell.angle_beta   90.00
_cell.angle_gamma   90.00
#
_symmetry.space_group_name_H-M   'P 1'
#
loop_
_entity.id
_entity.type
_entity.pdbx_description
1 polymer ?
#
loop_
_entity_poly.entity_id
_entity_poly.type
_entity_poly.pdbx_seq_one_letter_code
_entity_poly.pdbx_strand_id
1 'polypeptide(L)'
;MSDVTTNGYGYNNPAGFNPFFERLLPATLPGALTSYLQYVQERVATLKPTFFTNWLGNNDVLSYATAGGADPTSVLTPVADFTTKYKQVLAVLTSGGAKGVVATIPNVNNLPIFTTVKAAAVKAAIRSNTALPNAAAASLYIRTGAGTVREATDADYILLTAQAVIGTPTPGVALPVGIGYSATLANPLPSQYVLDTDEAAAVVARTTELNTVIRGEATARGLALFDANVYFQGIAASGLVTNGVSNTTGFITGNLFSLDGVHPTSRGYALVANEIIKAINAQYGASVPQVNPNNYSGVLLP
;
A
#
# COMPACT_ATOMS: atom_id res chain seq x y z
N MET A 1 -5.99 9.57 3.85
CA MET A 1 -6.34 10.81 4.58
C MET A 1 -6.66 11.94 3.62
N SER A 2 -6.03 12.00 2.44
CA SER A 2 -6.34 12.95 1.37
C SER A 2 -7.85 13.17 1.10
N ASP A 3 -8.68 12.15 1.27
CA ASP A 3 -10.08 12.10 0.84
C ASP A 3 -11.11 11.99 1.98
N VAL A 4 -10.70 11.94 3.25
CA VAL A 4 -11.66 11.70 4.35
C VAL A 4 -12.69 12.83 4.52
N THR A 5 -12.39 14.02 4.02
CA THR A 5 -13.28 15.19 4.01
C THR A 5 -13.98 15.39 2.66
N THR A 6 -13.75 14.54 1.67
CA THR A 6 -14.34 14.65 0.33
C THR A 6 -15.79 14.19 0.37
N ASN A 7 -16.72 15.07 -0.02
CA ASN A 7 -18.13 14.73 -0.13
C ASN A 7 -18.35 13.71 -1.25
N GLY A 8 -19.37 12.89 -1.10
CA GLY A 8 -19.69 11.88 -2.12
C GLY A 8 -18.74 10.69 -2.08
N TYR A 9 -18.08 10.41 -0.94
CA TYR A 9 -17.05 9.38 -0.82
C TYR A 9 -17.51 8.00 -1.34
N GLY A 10 -18.81 7.71 -1.22
CA GLY A 10 -19.51 6.57 -1.82
C GLY A 10 -19.99 6.87 -3.24
N TYR A 11 -20.96 7.78 -3.37
CA TYR A 11 -21.73 7.97 -4.60
C TYR A 11 -21.06 8.82 -5.71
N ASN A 12 -20.40 9.92 -5.36
CA ASN A 12 -19.87 10.93 -6.29
C ASN A 12 -18.35 11.15 -6.10
N ASN A 13 -17.63 10.07 -5.81
CA ASN A 13 -16.20 10.14 -5.57
C ASN A 13 -15.48 10.36 -6.92
N PRO A 14 -14.49 11.28 -7.01
CA PRO A 14 -13.66 11.44 -8.22
C PRO A 14 -13.00 10.15 -8.72
N ALA A 15 -12.78 9.17 -7.83
CA ALA A 15 -12.28 7.83 -8.15
C ALA A 15 -13.38 6.83 -8.61
N GLY A 16 -14.63 7.28 -8.73
CA GLY A 16 -15.79 6.48 -9.11
C GLY A 16 -16.62 5.99 -7.91
N PHE A 17 -17.75 5.34 -8.21
CA PHE A 17 -18.67 4.82 -7.19
C PHE A 17 -17.99 3.80 -6.25
N ASN A 18 -18.01 4.05 -4.94
CA ASN A 18 -17.57 3.12 -3.91
C ASN A 18 -18.79 2.42 -3.25
N PRO A 19 -19.19 1.23 -3.74
CA PRO A 19 -20.36 0.51 -3.21
C PRO A 19 -20.17 0.04 -1.77
N PHE A 20 -18.93 -0.11 -1.30
CA PHE A 20 -18.66 -0.58 0.06
C PHE A 20 -18.96 0.51 1.08
N PHE A 21 -18.50 1.74 0.84
CA PHE A 21 -18.81 2.86 1.74
C PHE A 21 -20.30 3.22 1.70
N GLU A 22 -20.91 3.21 0.51
CA GLU A 22 -22.34 3.51 0.37
C GLU A 22 -23.21 2.58 1.24
N ARG A 23 -22.85 1.30 1.34
CA ARG A 23 -23.53 0.32 2.21
C ARG A 23 -23.38 0.60 3.71
N LEU A 24 -22.38 1.38 4.11
CA LEU A 24 -22.17 1.74 5.51
C LEU A 24 -23.02 2.94 5.93
N LEU A 25 -23.48 3.74 4.98
CA LEU A 25 -24.22 4.96 5.27
C LEU A 25 -25.56 4.64 5.91
N PRO A 26 -25.91 5.29 7.04
CA PRO A 26 -27.26 5.22 7.55
C PRO A 26 -28.24 5.91 6.59
N ALA A 27 -29.51 5.53 6.69
CA ALA A 27 -30.59 6.16 5.92
C ALA A 27 -30.69 7.69 6.13
N THR A 28 -30.10 8.21 7.22
CA THR A 28 -30.06 9.64 7.56
C THR A 28 -28.98 10.43 6.83
N LEU A 29 -28.07 9.77 6.09
CA LEU A 29 -26.98 10.41 5.36
C LEU A 29 -27.12 10.18 3.84
N PRO A 30 -27.25 11.23 3.01
CA PRO A 30 -27.28 11.08 1.56
C PRO A 30 -25.88 10.79 1.01
N GLY A 31 -25.70 9.67 0.30
CA GLY A 31 -24.38 9.24 -0.19
C GLY A 31 -23.64 10.23 -1.07
N ALA A 32 -24.36 10.97 -1.92
CA ALA A 32 -23.79 11.99 -2.80
C ALA A 32 -23.11 13.16 -2.08
N LEU A 33 -23.43 13.40 -0.81
CA LEU A 33 -22.94 14.56 -0.05
C LEU A 33 -22.13 14.16 1.19
N THR A 34 -22.00 12.86 1.46
CA THR A 34 -21.40 12.39 2.72
C THR A 34 -19.91 12.10 2.53
N SER A 35 -19.09 12.74 3.36
CA SER A 35 -17.68 12.41 3.53
C SER A 35 -17.48 11.29 4.56
N TYR A 36 -16.32 10.63 4.52
CA TYR A 36 -15.97 9.63 5.54
C TYR A 36 -15.93 10.24 6.95
N LEU A 37 -15.44 11.48 7.10
CA LEU A 37 -15.42 12.18 8.38
C LEU A 37 -16.83 12.41 8.94
N GLN A 38 -17.79 12.82 8.11
CA GLN A 38 -19.19 13.00 8.53
C GLN A 38 -19.82 11.67 8.95
N TYR A 39 -19.53 10.59 8.22
CA TYR A 39 -19.95 9.26 8.61
C TYR A 39 -19.40 8.88 9.99
N VAL A 40 -18.09 9.07 10.23
CA VAL A 40 -17.47 8.80 11.54
C VAL A 40 -18.09 9.66 12.65
N GLN A 41 -18.34 10.94 12.39
CA GLN A 41 -19.01 11.85 13.34
C GLN A 41 -20.38 11.35 13.75
N GLU A 42 -21.20 10.96 12.77
CA GLU A 42 -22.55 10.45 13.02
C GLU A 42 -22.51 9.10 13.76
N ARG A 43 -21.59 8.19 13.40
CA ARG A 43 -21.41 6.91 14.13
C ARG A 43 -20.99 7.12 15.57
N VAL A 44 -20.07 8.05 15.85
CA VAL A 44 -19.64 8.36 17.22
C VAL A 44 -20.79 8.96 18.02
N ALA A 45 -21.55 9.89 17.44
CA ALA A 45 -22.68 10.53 18.10
C ALA A 45 -23.79 9.54 18.46
N THR A 46 -24.06 8.57 17.57
CA THR A 46 -25.16 7.61 17.73
C THR A 46 -24.78 6.38 18.54
N LEU A 47 -23.64 5.75 18.24
CA LEU A 47 -23.21 4.50 18.87
C LEU A 47 -22.48 4.72 20.19
N LYS A 48 -21.92 5.92 20.41
CA LYS A 48 -21.13 6.27 21.62
C LYS A 48 -20.06 5.21 21.93
N PRO A 49 -19.16 4.89 20.98
CA PRO A 49 -18.20 3.81 21.13
C PRO A 49 -17.27 4.07 22.33
N THR A 50 -16.91 3.01 23.04
CA THR A 50 -15.92 3.07 24.13
C THR A 50 -14.50 2.74 23.66
N PHE A 51 -14.37 2.19 22.46
CA PHE A 51 -13.11 1.81 21.84
C PHE A 51 -13.14 1.97 20.32
N PHE A 52 -12.02 2.33 19.69
CA PHE A 52 -11.86 2.34 18.23
C PHE A 52 -10.50 1.79 17.76
N THR A 53 -10.45 1.36 16.50
CA THR A 53 -9.22 1.05 15.78
C THR A 53 -9.07 2.02 14.60
N ASN A 54 -7.92 2.65 14.43
CA ASN A 54 -7.68 3.59 13.33
C ASN A 54 -6.34 3.29 12.63
N TRP A 55 -6.41 2.66 11.46
CA TRP A 55 -5.25 2.43 10.58
C TRP A 55 -5.43 3.16 9.24
N LEU A 56 -5.84 4.43 9.31
CA LEU A 56 -5.93 5.29 8.14
C LEU A 56 -4.54 5.85 7.81
N GLY A 57 -4.17 5.81 6.53
CA GLY A 57 -2.92 6.42 6.06
C GLY A 57 -2.26 5.70 4.88
N ASN A 58 -2.52 4.40 4.69
CA ASN A 58 -1.75 3.61 3.72
C ASN A 58 -1.88 4.15 2.28
N ASN A 59 -3.09 4.54 1.86
CA ASN A 59 -3.34 5.07 0.53
C ASN A 59 -2.78 6.49 0.29
N ASP A 60 -2.35 7.19 1.34
CA ASP A 60 -1.72 8.52 1.22
C ASP A 60 -0.34 8.47 0.54
N VAL A 61 0.26 7.28 0.48
CA VAL A 61 1.52 6.99 -0.24
C VAL A 61 1.38 5.84 -1.23
N LEU A 62 0.52 4.85 -0.96
CA LEU A 62 0.38 3.66 -1.80
C LEU A 62 -0.16 4.00 -3.18
N SER A 63 -1.19 4.85 -3.30
CA SER A 63 -1.81 5.14 -4.60
C SER A 63 -0.82 5.76 -5.59
N TYR A 64 0.01 6.70 -5.13
CA TYR A 64 1.11 7.26 -5.92
C TYR A 64 2.11 6.17 -6.35
N ALA A 65 2.53 5.32 -5.40
CA ALA A 65 3.50 4.27 -5.65
C ALA A 65 2.99 3.23 -6.66
N THR A 66 1.75 2.77 -6.52
CA THR A 66 1.14 1.75 -7.41
C THR A 66 0.78 2.30 -8.80
N ALA A 67 0.74 3.62 -8.95
CA ALA A 67 0.61 4.29 -10.25
C ALA A 67 1.98 4.62 -10.89
N GLY A 68 3.08 4.10 -10.33
CA GLY A 68 4.45 4.34 -10.82
C GLY A 68 4.81 5.83 -10.86
N GLY A 69 4.30 6.60 -9.88
CA GLY A 69 4.49 8.05 -9.78
C GLY A 69 3.90 8.87 -10.94
N ALA A 70 3.21 8.24 -11.89
CA ALA A 70 2.89 8.81 -13.19
C ALA A 70 1.49 9.42 -13.27
N ASP A 71 0.57 9.03 -12.39
CA ASP A 71 -0.80 9.55 -12.37
C ASP A 71 -0.85 10.90 -11.63
N PRO A 72 -1.17 12.01 -12.33
CA PRO A 72 -1.21 13.34 -11.73
C PRO A 72 -2.33 13.50 -10.69
N THR A 73 -3.29 12.59 -10.65
CA THR A 73 -4.38 12.58 -9.66
C THR A 73 -4.03 11.78 -8.40
N SER A 74 -3.02 10.91 -8.48
CA SER A 74 -2.56 10.05 -7.38
C SER A 74 -1.26 10.58 -6.79
N VAL A 75 -1.31 11.72 -6.09
CA VAL A 75 -0.11 12.37 -5.51
C VAL A 75 0.15 11.95 -4.06
N LEU A 76 1.42 12.00 -3.64
CA LEU A 76 1.80 11.85 -2.23
C LEU A 76 1.09 12.91 -1.37
N THR A 77 0.28 12.48 -0.40
CA THR A 77 -0.55 13.40 0.39
C THR A 77 0.32 14.38 1.18
N PRO A 78 0.15 15.71 1.05
CA PRO A 78 0.94 16.68 1.79
C PRO A 78 0.87 16.47 3.30
N VAL A 79 1.99 16.65 4.00
CA VAL A 79 2.08 16.43 5.46
C VAL A 79 1.10 17.33 6.23
N ALA A 80 0.93 18.58 5.79
CA ALA A 80 0.01 19.52 6.42
C ALA A 80 -1.47 19.07 6.30
N ASP A 81 -1.87 18.58 5.12
CA ASP A 81 -3.21 18.08 4.86
C ASP A 81 -3.48 16.81 5.67
N PHE A 82 -2.52 15.88 5.66
CA PHE A 82 -2.60 14.67 6.48
C PHE A 82 -2.74 15.02 7.96
N THR A 83 -1.89 15.92 8.47
CA THR A 83 -1.90 16.35 9.87
C THR A 83 -3.25 16.92 10.26
N THR A 84 -3.79 17.82 9.45
CA THR A 84 -5.07 18.47 9.71
C THR A 84 -6.20 17.45 9.75
N LYS A 85 -6.32 16.61 8.71
CA LYS A 85 -7.42 15.64 8.58
C LYS A 85 -7.30 14.50 9.59
N TYR A 86 -6.09 14.05 9.90
CA TYR A 86 -5.87 12.97 10.87
C TYR A 86 -6.22 13.44 12.29
N LYS A 87 -5.86 14.67 12.64
CA LYS A 87 -6.30 15.33 13.88
C LYS A 87 -7.82 15.46 13.97
N GLN A 88 -8.49 15.82 12.87
CA GLN A 88 -9.96 15.92 12.84
C GLN A 88 -10.62 14.56 13.11
N VAL A 89 -10.19 13.50 12.41
CA VAL A 89 -10.72 12.15 12.63
C VAL A 89 -10.50 11.69 14.07
N LEU A 90 -9.28 11.85 14.61
CA LEU A 90 -9.00 11.45 15.99
C LEU A 90 -9.76 12.30 17.02
N ALA A 91 -9.95 13.60 16.78
CA ALA A 91 -10.75 14.46 17.66
C ALA A 91 -12.20 13.95 17.76
N VAL A 92 -12.79 13.54 16.64
CA VAL A 92 -14.12 12.94 16.62
C VAL A 92 -14.13 11.62 17.37
N LEU A 93 -13.22 10.70 17.03
CA LEU A 93 -13.16 9.37 17.66
C LEU A 93 -12.95 9.42 19.17
N THR A 94 -12.18 10.38 19.67
CA THR A 94 -11.93 10.55 21.12
C THR A 94 -12.93 11.47 21.83
N SER A 95 -13.87 12.09 21.12
CA SER A 95 -14.75 13.13 21.69
C SER A 95 -15.63 12.64 22.85
N GLY A 96 -16.01 11.36 22.83
CA GLY A 96 -16.75 10.69 23.90
C GLY A 96 -15.89 10.02 24.97
N GLY A 97 -14.56 10.25 24.98
CA GLY A 97 -13.63 9.58 25.90
C GLY A 97 -13.28 8.14 25.49
N ALA A 98 -13.56 7.75 24.25
CA ALA A 98 -13.21 6.42 23.74
C ALA A 98 -11.70 6.20 23.78
N LYS A 99 -11.29 5.02 24.25
CA LYS A 99 -9.92 4.52 24.09
C LYS A 99 -9.72 4.08 22.64
N GLY A 100 -8.48 3.83 22.23
CA GLY A 100 -8.28 3.29 20.89
C GLY A 100 -6.85 2.91 20.58
N VAL A 101 -6.69 2.32 19.40
CA VAL A 101 -5.38 1.98 18.84
C VAL A 101 -5.24 2.64 17.48
N VAL A 102 -4.07 3.23 17.26
CA VAL A 102 -3.66 3.73 15.95
C VAL A 102 -2.49 2.90 15.43
N ALA A 103 -2.32 2.87 14.11
CA ALA A 103 -1.21 2.16 13.49
C ALA A 103 -0.50 3.02 12.45
N THR A 104 0.83 2.94 12.43
CA THR A 104 1.66 3.63 11.43
C THR A 104 1.46 3.03 10.04
N ILE A 105 1.76 3.81 9.00
CA ILE A 105 1.80 3.37 7.60
C ILE A 105 3.03 2.47 7.38
N PRO A 106 2.86 1.22 6.91
CA PRO A 106 3.99 0.35 6.58
C PRO A 106 4.82 0.92 5.43
N ASN A 107 6.09 0.54 5.32
CA ASN A 107 6.88 0.88 4.14
C ASN A 107 6.33 0.12 2.92
N VAL A 108 5.58 0.82 2.07
CA VAL A 108 4.88 0.20 0.94
C VAL A 108 5.83 -0.34 -0.13
N ASN A 109 7.07 0.13 -0.20
CA ASN A 109 8.07 -0.38 -1.15
C ASN A 109 8.42 -1.86 -0.87
N ASN A 110 8.14 -2.36 0.33
CA ASN A 110 8.36 -3.76 0.70
C ASN A 110 7.22 -4.69 0.28
N LEU A 111 6.15 -4.15 -0.31
CA LEU A 111 5.02 -4.96 -0.76
C LEU A 111 5.41 -5.84 -1.96
N PRO A 112 4.80 -7.03 -2.10
CA PRO A 112 5.05 -7.91 -3.23
C PRO A 112 4.81 -7.25 -4.60
N ILE A 113 3.85 -6.33 -4.72
CA ILE A 113 3.60 -5.61 -5.98
C ILE A 113 4.85 -4.88 -6.51
N PHE A 114 5.77 -4.45 -5.63
CA PHE A 114 7.04 -3.80 -6.01
C PHE A 114 8.22 -4.76 -6.01
N THR A 115 8.22 -5.74 -5.10
CA THR A 115 9.43 -6.54 -4.84
C THR A 115 9.51 -7.84 -5.64
N THR A 116 8.41 -8.29 -6.26
CA THR A 116 8.35 -9.59 -6.95
C THR A 116 9.12 -9.61 -8.26
N VAL A 117 8.95 -8.58 -9.10
CA VAL A 117 9.54 -8.53 -10.44
C VAL A 117 10.89 -7.81 -10.35
N LYS A 118 11.98 -8.58 -10.43
CA LYS A 118 13.34 -8.02 -10.38
C LYS A 118 13.82 -7.60 -11.76
N ALA A 119 14.34 -6.39 -11.91
CA ALA A 119 14.89 -5.89 -13.18
C ALA A 119 15.96 -6.85 -13.74
N ALA A 120 16.88 -7.35 -12.93
CA ALA A 120 17.85 -8.37 -13.35
C ALA A 120 17.21 -9.64 -13.91
N ALA A 121 16.14 -10.15 -13.28
CA ALA A 121 15.45 -11.35 -13.76
C ALA A 121 14.73 -11.11 -15.10
N VAL A 122 14.10 -9.94 -15.26
CA VAL A 122 13.47 -9.54 -16.53
C VAL A 122 14.52 -9.41 -17.63
N LYS A 123 15.66 -8.74 -17.35
CA LYS A 123 16.78 -8.61 -18.29
C LYS A 123 17.35 -9.97 -18.70
N ALA A 124 17.48 -10.91 -17.76
CA ALA A 124 17.94 -12.26 -18.06
C ALA A 124 16.95 -13.00 -18.97
N ALA A 125 15.65 -12.95 -18.65
CA ALA A 125 14.59 -13.57 -19.45
C ALA A 125 14.56 -13.03 -20.89
N ILE A 126 14.66 -11.71 -21.03
CA ILE A 126 14.82 -11.00 -22.31
C ILE A 126 15.99 -11.57 -23.10
N ARG A 127 17.19 -11.62 -22.51
CA ARG A 127 18.42 -12.02 -23.21
C ARG A 127 18.45 -13.49 -23.60
N SER A 128 17.76 -14.34 -22.84
CA SER A 128 17.66 -15.78 -23.13
C SER A 128 16.56 -16.14 -24.13
N ASN A 129 15.70 -15.20 -24.52
CA ASN A 129 14.57 -15.52 -25.39
C ASN A 129 15.00 -15.67 -26.86
N THR A 130 15.17 -16.92 -27.30
CA THR A 130 15.60 -17.27 -28.66
C THR A 130 14.58 -16.91 -29.74
N ALA A 131 13.33 -16.63 -29.39
CA ALA A 131 12.32 -16.16 -30.34
C ALA A 131 12.51 -14.67 -30.69
N LEU A 132 13.39 -13.95 -29.98
CA LEU A 132 13.61 -12.53 -30.20
C LEU A 132 14.89 -12.27 -31.03
N PRO A 133 14.78 -11.59 -32.18
CA PRO A 133 15.94 -11.07 -32.90
C PRO A 133 16.79 -10.17 -31.99
N ASN A 134 18.12 -10.39 -32.00
CA ASN A 134 19.11 -9.66 -31.18
C ASN A 134 18.89 -9.71 -29.66
N ALA A 135 18.24 -10.76 -29.14
CA ALA A 135 17.96 -10.93 -27.69
C ALA A 135 19.19 -10.67 -26.80
N ALA A 136 20.37 -11.16 -27.21
CA ALA A 136 21.61 -11.01 -26.45
C ALA A 136 22.05 -9.53 -26.25
N ALA A 137 21.68 -8.65 -27.18
CA ALA A 137 21.95 -7.20 -27.10
C ALA A 137 20.78 -6.41 -26.50
N ALA A 138 19.64 -7.06 -26.22
CA ALA A 138 18.47 -6.41 -25.67
C ALA A 138 18.54 -6.27 -24.15
N SER A 139 17.81 -5.28 -23.64
CA SER A 139 17.63 -5.07 -22.21
C SER A 139 16.24 -4.52 -21.87
N LEU A 140 16.01 -4.30 -20.58
CA LEU A 140 14.85 -3.60 -20.04
C LEU A 140 15.18 -2.12 -19.93
N TYR A 141 14.51 -1.28 -20.72
CA TYR A 141 14.58 0.17 -20.63
C TYR A 141 13.31 0.72 -19.98
N ILE A 142 13.47 1.75 -19.15
CA ILE A 142 12.36 2.41 -18.44
C ILE A 142 12.36 3.89 -18.75
N ARG A 143 11.21 4.53 -18.59
CA ARG A 143 11.09 5.99 -18.52
C ARG A 143 10.82 6.35 -17.07
N THR A 144 11.72 7.11 -16.46
CA THR A 144 11.57 7.61 -15.08
C THR A 144 10.45 8.66 -15.01
N GLY A 145 9.99 9.00 -13.80
CA GLY A 145 9.03 10.09 -13.57
C GLY A 145 9.52 11.43 -14.11
N ALA A 146 10.84 11.67 -14.09
CA ALA A 146 11.48 12.84 -14.70
C ALA A 146 11.55 12.81 -16.25
N GLY A 147 11.05 11.75 -16.88
CA GLY A 147 11.04 11.57 -18.34
C GLY A 147 12.34 11.04 -18.94
N THR A 148 13.35 10.72 -18.11
CA THR A 148 14.64 10.18 -18.57
C THR A 148 14.45 8.73 -19.01
N VAL A 149 15.01 8.38 -20.17
CA VAL A 149 15.02 7.01 -20.66
C VAL A 149 16.39 6.39 -20.38
N ARG A 150 16.41 5.27 -19.65
CA ARG A 150 17.64 4.53 -19.31
C ARG A 150 17.37 3.05 -19.08
N GLU A 151 18.42 2.25 -19.00
CA GLU A 151 18.32 0.85 -18.60
C GLU A 151 17.81 0.76 -17.15
N ALA A 152 16.96 -0.23 -16.86
CA ALA A 152 16.50 -0.53 -15.52
C ALA A 152 17.65 -1.08 -14.66
N THR A 153 17.69 -0.62 -13.42
CA THR A 153 18.58 -1.11 -12.36
C THR A 153 17.76 -1.91 -11.35
N ASP A 154 18.43 -2.65 -10.46
CA ASP A 154 17.73 -3.37 -9.38
C ASP A 154 17.23 -2.44 -8.26
N ALA A 155 17.56 -1.14 -8.34
CA ALA A 155 17.00 -0.11 -7.49
C ALA A 155 15.66 0.45 -8.03
N ASP A 156 15.24 0.03 -9.22
CA ASP A 156 13.92 0.32 -9.78
C ASP A 156 12.93 -0.78 -9.41
N TYR A 157 11.76 -0.39 -8.93
CA TYR A 157 10.68 -1.34 -8.69
C TYR A 157 9.85 -1.51 -9.95
N ILE A 158 10.05 -2.63 -10.64
CA ILE A 158 9.18 -3.06 -11.74
C ILE A 158 7.89 -3.59 -11.12
N LEU A 159 6.76 -2.92 -11.38
CA LEU A 159 5.49 -3.29 -10.77
C LEU A 159 5.04 -4.67 -11.26
N LEU A 160 4.36 -5.43 -10.41
CA LEU A 160 3.84 -6.76 -10.75
C LEU A 160 2.95 -6.74 -12.01
N THR A 161 2.20 -5.64 -12.21
CA THR A 161 1.36 -5.38 -13.38
C THR A 161 2.15 -5.20 -14.68
N ALA A 162 3.43 -4.81 -14.60
CA ALA A 162 4.29 -4.65 -15.77
C ALA A 162 4.50 -5.96 -16.55
N GLN A 163 4.38 -7.12 -15.89
CA GLN A 163 4.53 -8.43 -16.53
C GLN A 163 3.55 -8.64 -17.69
N ALA A 164 2.37 -8.03 -17.64
CA ALA A 164 1.37 -8.15 -18.71
C ALA A 164 1.72 -7.36 -19.97
N VAL A 165 2.65 -6.39 -19.89
CA VAL A 165 2.96 -5.47 -20.98
C VAL A 165 4.39 -5.56 -21.49
N ILE A 166 5.35 -6.02 -20.69
CA ILE A 166 6.75 -6.13 -21.12
C ILE A 166 6.85 -7.03 -22.36
N GLY A 167 7.52 -6.54 -23.41
CA GLY A 167 7.72 -7.26 -24.66
C GLY A 167 6.48 -7.35 -25.57
N THR A 168 5.33 -6.80 -25.17
CA THR A 168 4.15 -6.72 -26.04
C THR A 168 4.33 -5.72 -27.19
N PRO A 169 3.66 -5.93 -28.34
CA PRO A 169 3.75 -5.01 -29.48
C PRO A 169 3.17 -3.62 -29.17
N THR A 170 3.84 -2.57 -29.64
CA THR A 170 3.29 -1.21 -29.66
C THR A 170 2.83 -0.87 -31.09
N PRO A 171 1.62 -0.34 -31.31
CA PRO A 171 1.21 0.12 -32.64
C PRO A 171 2.21 1.11 -33.25
N GLY A 172 2.65 0.85 -34.49
CA GLY A 172 3.63 1.70 -35.18
C GLY A 172 5.10 1.45 -34.81
N VAL A 173 5.39 0.53 -33.89
CA VAL A 173 6.74 0.08 -33.56
C VAL A 173 6.92 -1.35 -34.06
N ALA A 174 7.79 -1.54 -35.06
CA ALA A 174 8.05 -2.86 -35.60
C ALA A 174 8.80 -3.74 -34.59
N LEU A 175 8.39 -5.01 -34.48
CA LEU A 175 9.19 -6.01 -33.79
C LEU A 175 10.61 -6.05 -34.40
N PRO A 176 11.66 -6.26 -33.58
CA PRO A 176 11.60 -6.82 -32.23
C PRO A 176 11.33 -5.81 -31.11
N VAL A 177 11.13 -4.51 -31.35
CA VAL A 177 10.99 -3.53 -30.26
C VAL A 177 9.58 -3.63 -29.61
N GLY A 178 9.52 -4.17 -28.40
CA GLY A 178 8.30 -4.30 -27.58
C GLY A 178 8.35 -3.34 -26.38
N ILE A 179 7.26 -3.19 -25.62
CA ILE A 179 7.23 -2.26 -24.48
C ILE A 179 8.31 -2.64 -23.46
N GLY A 180 9.14 -1.68 -23.07
CA GLY A 180 10.28 -1.86 -22.17
C GLY A 180 11.44 -2.67 -22.75
N TYR A 181 11.28 -3.22 -23.95
CA TYR A 181 12.14 -4.23 -24.52
C TYR A 181 12.78 -3.71 -25.80
N SER A 182 14.11 -3.54 -25.79
CA SER A 182 14.82 -3.12 -26.99
C SER A 182 16.33 -3.36 -26.89
N ALA A 183 17.03 -3.40 -28.03
CA ALA A 183 18.50 -3.37 -28.12
C ALA A 183 19.07 -1.95 -28.18
N THR A 184 18.23 -0.97 -28.52
CA THR A 184 18.49 0.46 -28.46
C THR A 184 17.56 1.07 -27.42
N LEU A 185 17.79 2.26 -26.85
CA LEU A 185 16.94 2.86 -25.80
C LEU A 185 15.47 3.17 -26.24
N ALA A 186 14.96 2.57 -27.30
CA ALA A 186 13.62 2.71 -27.83
C ALA A 186 12.54 2.01 -26.98
N ASN A 187 11.31 2.53 -27.09
CA ASN A 187 10.08 1.99 -26.51
C ASN A 187 10.20 1.59 -25.01
N PRO A 188 10.67 2.49 -24.13
CA PRO A 188 10.86 2.17 -22.71
C PRO A 188 9.54 1.82 -22.03
N LEU A 189 9.63 1.05 -20.95
CA LEU A 189 8.51 0.72 -20.09
C LEU A 189 7.98 2.04 -19.51
N PRO A 190 6.70 2.38 -19.73
CA PRO A 190 6.12 3.63 -19.22
C PRO A 190 6.22 3.72 -17.70
N SER A 191 6.39 4.95 -17.20
CA SER A 191 6.53 5.23 -15.75
C SER A 191 5.40 4.60 -14.92
N GLN A 192 4.16 4.52 -15.43
CA GLN A 192 3.05 3.88 -14.69
C GLN A 192 3.28 2.40 -14.30
N TYR A 193 4.28 1.73 -14.87
CA TYR A 193 4.64 0.35 -14.59
C TYR A 193 5.97 0.21 -13.82
N VAL A 194 6.61 1.33 -13.46
CA VAL A 194 7.89 1.36 -12.75
C VAL A 194 7.87 2.47 -11.72
N LEU A 195 8.12 2.13 -10.46
CA LEU A 195 8.45 3.14 -9.45
C LEU A 195 9.96 3.27 -9.44
N ASP A 196 10.47 4.37 -10.00
CA ASP A 196 11.91 4.57 -10.10
C ASP A 196 12.53 4.92 -8.74
N THR A 197 13.86 4.89 -8.64
CA THR A 197 14.58 5.08 -7.37
C THR A 197 14.27 6.41 -6.67
N ASP A 198 14.07 7.51 -7.42
CA ASP A 198 13.79 8.82 -6.83
C ASP A 198 12.36 8.87 -6.27
N GLU A 199 11.41 8.32 -7.03
CA GLU A 199 10.01 8.20 -6.60
C GLU A 199 9.87 7.27 -5.39
N ALA A 200 10.59 6.15 -5.39
CA ALA A 200 10.65 5.21 -4.28
C ALA A 200 11.23 5.86 -3.01
N ALA A 201 12.26 6.69 -3.15
CA ALA A 201 12.81 7.47 -2.04
C ALA A 201 11.80 8.51 -1.52
N ALA A 202 11.08 9.19 -2.42
CA ALA A 202 10.03 10.14 -2.04
C ALA A 202 8.88 9.47 -1.26
N VAL A 203 8.48 8.27 -1.66
CA VAL A 203 7.47 7.46 -0.93
C VAL A 203 7.94 7.12 0.49
N VAL A 204 9.18 6.69 0.67
CA VAL A 204 9.75 6.38 1.99
C VAL A 204 9.86 7.63 2.86
N ALA A 205 10.32 8.75 2.29
CA ALA A 205 10.41 10.03 2.98
C ALA A 205 9.02 10.47 3.47
N ARG A 206 8.03 10.50 2.58
CA ARG A 206 6.65 10.86 2.95
C ARG A 206 6.07 9.92 3.99
N THR A 207 6.28 8.61 3.85
CA THR A 207 5.84 7.62 4.85
C THR A 207 6.39 7.94 6.23
N THR A 208 7.67 8.33 6.32
CA THR A 208 8.33 8.71 7.58
C THR A 208 7.73 9.98 8.19
N GLU A 209 7.48 11.00 7.36
CA GLU A 209 6.84 12.24 7.79
C GLU A 209 5.43 12.00 8.33
N LEU A 210 4.60 11.23 7.62
CA LEU A 210 3.23 10.92 8.03
C LEU A 210 3.20 10.07 9.31
N ASN A 211 4.12 9.10 9.43
CA ASN A 211 4.24 8.29 10.65
C ASN A 211 4.67 9.10 11.87
N THR A 212 5.45 10.17 11.68
CA THR A 212 5.78 11.10 12.77
C THR A 212 4.51 11.75 13.32
N VAL A 213 3.58 12.14 12.45
CA VAL A 213 2.26 12.68 12.85
C VAL A 213 1.44 11.64 13.61
N ILE A 214 1.36 10.40 13.10
CA ILE A 214 0.61 9.32 13.75
C ILE A 214 1.12 9.05 15.17
N ARG A 215 2.44 8.94 15.35
CA ARG A 215 3.07 8.70 16.66
C ARG A 215 2.86 9.87 17.62
N GLY A 216 2.96 11.10 17.12
CA GLY A 216 2.69 12.31 17.89
C GLY A 216 1.26 12.37 18.41
N GLU A 217 0.28 12.10 17.56
CA GLU A 217 -1.14 12.07 17.95
C GLU A 217 -1.47 10.90 18.88
N ALA A 218 -0.84 9.74 18.70
CA ALA A 218 -0.99 8.61 19.62
C ALA A 218 -0.58 8.99 21.04
N THR A 219 0.60 9.62 21.15
CA THR A 219 1.17 10.08 22.43
C THR A 219 0.29 11.17 23.06
N ALA A 220 -0.08 12.20 22.28
CA ALA A 220 -0.86 13.34 22.77
C ALA A 220 -2.24 12.95 23.31
N ARG A 221 -2.80 11.84 22.84
CA ARG A 221 -4.14 11.34 23.20
C ARG A 221 -4.12 10.11 24.11
N GLY A 222 -2.94 9.60 24.48
CA GLY A 222 -2.81 8.38 25.26
C GLY A 222 -3.38 7.13 24.57
N LEU A 223 -3.27 7.05 23.25
CA LEU A 223 -3.76 5.93 22.44
C LEU A 223 -2.70 4.83 22.34
N ALA A 224 -3.15 3.58 22.22
CA ALA A 224 -2.26 2.48 21.88
C ALA A 224 -1.68 2.69 20.47
N LEU A 225 -0.44 2.28 20.25
CA LEU A 225 0.24 2.41 18.97
C LEU A 225 0.77 1.05 18.51
N PHE A 226 0.31 0.60 17.35
CA PHE A 226 0.98 -0.48 16.59
C PHE A 226 1.90 0.13 15.53
N ASP A 227 3.22 -0.04 15.69
CA ASP A 227 4.19 0.41 14.69
C ASP A 227 4.32 -0.60 13.54
N ALA A 228 3.33 -0.61 12.66
CA ALA A 228 3.32 -1.46 11.46
C ALA A 228 4.53 -1.19 10.55
N ASN A 229 5.08 0.03 10.55
CA ASN A 229 6.25 0.38 9.75
C ASN A 229 7.48 -0.41 10.18
N VAL A 230 7.77 -0.44 11.48
CA VAL A 230 8.85 -1.25 12.06
C VAL A 230 8.56 -2.74 11.88
N TYR A 231 7.33 -3.16 12.16
CA TYR A 231 6.93 -4.57 12.11
C TYR A 231 7.15 -5.18 10.72
N PHE A 232 6.59 -4.58 9.66
CA PHE A 232 6.72 -5.13 8.31
C PHE A 232 8.14 -4.98 7.73
N GLN A 233 8.93 -3.99 8.17
CA GLN A 233 10.36 -3.94 7.83
C GLN A 233 11.13 -5.11 8.42
N GLY A 234 10.86 -5.47 9.69
CA GLY A 234 11.47 -6.65 10.31
C GLY A 234 11.16 -7.94 9.55
N ILE A 235 9.89 -8.12 9.13
CA ILE A 235 9.48 -9.28 8.34
C ILE A 235 10.15 -9.28 6.96
N ALA A 236 10.23 -8.13 6.28
CA ALA A 236 10.90 -8.05 4.98
C ALA A 236 12.39 -8.38 5.07
N ALA A 237 13.05 -8.01 6.16
CA ALA A 237 14.49 -8.23 6.36
C ALA A 237 14.83 -9.66 6.83
N SER A 238 13.97 -10.30 7.62
CA SER A 238 14.33 -11.54 8.33
C SER A 238 13.24 -12.61 8.36
N GLY A 239 12.07 -12.34 7.81
CA GLY A 239 10.89 -13.18 7.98
C GLY A 239 10.38 -13.19 9.42
N LEU A 240 9.36 -14.00 9.66
CA LEU A 240 8.74 -14.20 10.98
C LEU A 240 8.29 -15.65 11.13
N VAL A 241 8.79 -16.33 12.15
CA VAL A 241 8.33 -17.68 12.51
C VAL A 241 7.26 -17.58 13.58
N THR A 242 6.08 -18.13 13.30
CA THR A 242 4.97 -18.23 14.27
C THR A 242 4.50 -19.67 14.38
N ASN A 243 4.57 -20.25 15.60
CA ASN A 243 4.17 -21.63 15.86
C ASN A 243 4.77 -22.62 14.84
N GLY A 244 6.08 -22.49 14.58
CA GLY A 244 6.83 -23.35 13.67
C GLY A 244 6.64 -23.06 12.16
N VAL A 245 5.78 -22.09 11.78
CA VAL A 245 5.56 -21.73 10.37
C VAL A 245 6.29 -20.45 10.04
N SER A 246 7.09 -20.48 8.97
CA SER A 246 7.77 -19.30 8.42
C SER A 246 6.80 -18.44 7.62
N ASN A 247 6.89 -17.12 7.82
CA ASN A 247 6.14 -16.12 7.10
C ASN A 247 7.11 -15.04 6.59
N THR A 248 6.95 -14.63 5.34
CA THR A 248 7.77 -13.60 4.70
C THR A 248 6.89 -12.65 3.88
N THR A 249 7.48 -11.59 3.36
CA THR A 249 6.78 -10.69 2.42
C THR A 249 6.76 -11.22 0.98
N GLY A 250 7.21 -12.45 0.74
CA GLY A 250 7.28 -13.04 -0.59
C GLY A 250 5.91 -13.22 -1.24
N PHE A 251 5.81 -12.89 -2.52
CA PHE A 251 4.59 -13.12 -3.30
C PHE A 251 4.27 -14.60 -3.41
N ILE A 252 3.01 -14.96 -3.16
CA ILE A 252 2.46 -16.33 -3.21
C ILE A 252 3.03 -17.27 -2.13
N THR A 253 4.34 -17.30 -1.94
CA THR A 253 5.07 -18.25 -1.09
C THR A 253 5.33 -17.74 0.32
N GLY A 254 5.13 -16.44 0.58
CA GLY A 254 5.44 -15.80 1.86
C GLY A 254 4.33 -15.91 2.91
N ASN A 255 3.17 -16.48 2.58
CA ASN A 255 1.97 -16.62 3.42
C ASN A 255 1.24 -15.32 3.80
N LEU A 256 1.91 -14.16 3.77
CA LEU A 256 1.38 -12.92 4.36
C LEU A 256 0.53 -12.06 3.43
N PHE A 257 0.80 -12.06 2.13
CA PHE A 257 0.13 -11.19 1.18
C PHE A 257 -0.67 -11.97 0.15
N SER A 258 -1.80 -11.40 -0.26
CA SER A 258 -2.71 -11.98 -1.24
C SER A 258 -2.16 -11.90 -2.67
N LEU A 259 -2.91 -12.42 -3.64
CA LEU A 259 -2.54 -12.41 -5.06
C LEU A 259 -2.54 -11.01 -5.69
N ASP A 260 -3.12 -10.01 -5.02
CA ASP A 260 -2.99 -8.61 -5.45
C ASP A 260 -1.61 -7.99 -5.12
N GLY A 261 -0.80 -8.69 -4.32
CA GLY A 261 0.53 -8.23 -3.92
C GLY A 261 0.54 -7.02 -2.99
N VAL A 262 -0.60 -6.68 -2.39
CA VAL A 262 -0.79 -5.49 -1.53
C VAL A 262 -1.44 -5.87 -0.22
N HIS A 263 -2.61 -6.51 -0.24
CA HIS A 263 -3.39 -6.75 0.96
C HIS A 263 -2.92 -8.03 1.68
N PRO A 264 -2.90 -8.03 3.02
CA PRO A 264 -2.62 -9.24 3.77
C PRO A 264 -3.62 -10.38 3.48
N THR A 265 -3.16 -11.61 3.55
CA THR A 265 -4.04 -12.79 3.63
C THR A 265 -4.78 -12.82 4.98
N SER A 266 -5.73 -13.74 5.16
CA SER A 266 -6.36 -13.95 6.48
C SER A 266 -5.32 -14.23 7.57
N ARG A 267 -4.26 -14.98 7.23
CA ARG A 267 -3.11 -15.21 8.12
C ARG A 267 -2.31 -13.94 8.40
N GLY A 268 -2.04 -13.13 7.38
CA GLY A 268 -1.39 -11.83 7.55
C GLY A 268 -2.18 -10.90 8.47
N TYR A 269 -3.51 -10.86 8.32
CA TYR A 269 -4.38 -10.11 9.22
C TYR A 269 -4.42 -10.68 10.64
N ALA A 270 -4.32 -12.00 10.83
CA ALA A 270 -4.22 -12.59 12.18
C ALA A 270 -2.94 -12.16 12.91
N LEU A 271 -1.83 -12.04 12.18
CA LEU A 271 -0.57 -11.51 12.73
C LEU A 271 -0.68 -10.03 13.11
N VAL A 272 -1.22 -9.21 12.21
CA VAL A 272 -1.50 -7.80 12.49
C VAL A 272 -2.42 -7.63 13.70
N ALA A 273 -3.49 -8.44 13.78
CA ALA A 273 -4.41 -8.42 14.91
C ALA A 273 -3.68 -8.71 16.23
N ASN A 274 -2.76 -9.68 16.24
CA ASN A 274 -1.96 -9.99 17.43
C ASN A 274 -1.05 -8.82 17.85
N GLU A 275 -0.44 -8.10 16.90
CA GLU A 275 0.38 -6.92 17.23
C GLU A 275 -0.48 -5.75 17.75
N ILE A 276 -1.67 -5.55 17.17
CA ILE A 276 -2.64 -4.58 17.68
C ILE A 276 -3.07 -4.96 19.10
N ILE A 277 -3.37 -6.24 19.36
CA ILE A 277 -3.72 -6.75 20.69
C ILE A 277 -2.59 -6.53 21.69
N LYS A 278 -1.32 -6.75 21.30
CA LYS A 278 -0.16 -6.43 22.16
C LYS A 278 -0.13 -4.95 22.54
N ALA A 279 -0.32 -4.05 21.57
CA ALA A 279 -0.34 -2.61 21.81
C ALA A 279 -1.48 -2.21 22.76
N ILE A 280 -2.67 -2.78 22.57
CA ILE A 280 -3.84 -2.55 23.44
C ILE A 280 -3.57 -3.02 24.86
N ASN A 281 -3.09 -4.25 25.04
CA ASN A 281 -2.82 -4.83 26.35
C ASN A 281 -1.74 -4.03 27.09
N ALA A 282 -0.68 -3.61 26.38
CA ALA A 282 0.39 -2.81 26.95
C ALA A 282 -0.08 -1.41 27.38
N GLN A 283 -0.85 -0.70 26.56
CA GLN A 283 -1.29 0.67 26.85
C GLN A 283 -2.34 0.73 27.95
N TYR A 284 -3.25 -0.26 28.00
CA TYR A 284 -4.45 -0.19 28.84
C TYR A 284 -4.51 -1.21 29.97
N GLY A 285 -3.48 -2.04 30.15
CA GLY A 285 -3.50 -3.14 31.12
C GLY A 285 -4.59 -4.17 30.83
N ALA A 286 -5.01 -4.29 29.57
CA ALA A 286 -6.03 -5.23 29.15
C ALA A 286 -5.47 -6.66 29.00
N SER A 287 -6.37 -7.64 28.90
CA SER A 287 -6.05 -9.07 28.77
C SER A 287 -6.69 -9.70 27.53
N VAL A 288 -6.78 -8.94 26.43
CA VAL A 288 -7.36 -9.44 25.19
C VAL A 288 -6.49 -10.60 24.66
N PRO A 289 -7.06 -11.79 24.41
CA PRO A 289 -6.30 -12.94 23.94
C PRO A 289 -5.88 -12.78 22.48
N GLN A 290 -4.69 -13.28 22.16
CA GLN A 290 -4.21 -13.41 20.79
C GLN A 290 -4.85 -14.62 20.10
N VAL A 291 -4.85 -14.61 18.77
CA VAL A 291 -5.26 -15.74 17.93
C VAL A 291 -4.04 -16.53 17.44
N ASN A 292 -4.21 -17.80 17.10
CA ASN A 292 -3.16 -18.57 16.42
C ASN A 292 -3.19 -18.26 14.91
N PRO A 293 -2.17 -17.61 14.32
CA PRO A 293 -2.15 -17.30 12.89
C PRO A 293 -2.21 -18.55 12.00
N ASN A 294 -1.79 -19.71 12.52
CA ASN A 294 -1.82 -20.96 11.76
C ASN A 294 -3.23 -21.48 11.48
N ASN A 295 -4.24 -20.99 12.21
CA ASN A 295 -5.65 -21.34 11.97
C ASN A 295 -6.24 -20.59 10.76
N TYR A 296 -5.49 -19.68 10.14
CA TYR A 296 -5.93 -18.86 9.03
C TYR A 296 -5.12 -19.17 7.77
N SER A 297 -5.81 -19.13 6.63
CA SER A 297 -5.21 -19.44 5.33
C SER A 297 -4.24 -18.35 4.88
N GLY A 298 -3.10 -18.79 4.33
CA GLY A 298 -2.28 -17.98 3.43
C GLY A 298 -2.84 -18.03 2.01
N VAL A 299 -1.98 -17.86 1.00
CA VAL A 299 -2.34 -18.17 -0.39
C VAL A 299 -2.46 -19.68 -0.52
N LEU A 300 -3.62 -20.16 -0.98
CA LEU A 300 -3.81 -21.57 -1.30
C LEU A 300 -3.24 -21.81 -2.70
N LEU A 301 -2.27 -22.72 -2.79
CA LEU A 301 -1.79 -23.22 -4.07
C LEU A 301 -2.69 -24.37 -4.53
N PRO A 302 -3.03 -24.45 -5.83
CA PRO A 302 -3.77 -25.58 -6.39
C PRO A 302 -2.98 -26.89 -6.32
#